data_AF-W2G121-F1
#
_entry.id   AF-W2G121-F1
#
_cell.length_a   1.000
_cell.length_b   1.000
_cell.length_c   1.000
_cell.angle_alpha   90.00
_cell.angle_beta   90.00
_cell.angle_gamma   90.00
#
_symmetry.space_group_name_H-M   'P 1'
#
loop_
_entity.id
_entity.type
_entity.pdbx_description
1 polymer ?
#
loop_
_entity_poly.entity_id
_entity_poly.type
_entity_poly.pdbx_seq_one_letter_code
_entity_poly.pdbx_strand_id
1 'polypeptide(L)'
;MMNYSTVPLKDDGPEVSYGSIEGKPIQKSNRVAKWYANMTMINFVEFAAEASRGVVLATLFLYAKSLGGSLSHMGLLTSLFSVGRLISSMLFGWMCDHYSFRFVYLVSSTICLLGNIVYLLAEGSVTGSLLVLSASRFIVGFGAGNRSVCRADVAAMTTISQRLPYITILSTVEFLAYALTPGLGSLVANTDTYVLGIHMNQFTAPGAILVVLNIMSIIGMLFAYDASVKSVDGPEESGPRTQASHAQTENYSLPDRIIYIGAAIYIFLNFNARGMLSVFETVNIPLFLQVTGKDPSTVDAVVEASNFQFYLGLLGLVTYFSIEYFRNSISDASWVQLGFVSLLAGNAVLVVVPATGLSLGLLAVAEMLVWSVGCPITTAVGVAAFSKLLGGRPQGTLMGLFGSAASVSRIILPLVPAALSALTPVFWINISLCVLSIVMLWWFNRLENETRMDLLRDTEKAYPPSVVVAKDRV
;
A
#
# COMPACT_ATOMS: atom_id res chain seq x y z
N MET A 1 -16.04 69.59 -26.72
CA MET A 1 -14.90 70.26 -26.05
C MET A 1 -14.48 69.35 -24.91
N MET A 2 -13.28 68.79 -24.80
CA MET A 2 -11.98 69.09 -25.42
C MET A 2 -11.23 67.79 -25.74
N ASN A 3 -10.54 67.81 -26.88
CA ASN A 3 -9.52 66.85 -27.30
C ASN A 3 -8.27 66.99 -26.43
N TYR A 4 -7.63 65.88 -26.08
CA TYR A 4 -6.19 65.88 -25.80
C TYR A 4 -5.47 64.91 -26.74
N SER A 5 -4.40 65.44 -27.31
CA SER A 5 -3.63 64.94 -28.44
C SER A 5 -2.62 63.89 -27.98
N THR A 6 -2.54 62.77 -28.69
CA THR A 6 -1.44 61.79 -28.59
C THR A 6 -0.24 62.30 -29.40
N VAL A 7 0.88 62.57 -28.74
CA VAL A 7 2.18 62.76 -29.39
C VAL A 7 3.15 61.73 -28.78
N PRO A 8 3.85 60.91 -29.60
CA PRO A 8 4.84 59.96 -29.10
C PRO A 8 6.15 60.69 -28.80
N LEU A 9 6.64 60.62 -27.57
CA LEU A 9 7.99 61.06 -27.24
C LEU A 9 8.97 59.92 -27.55
N LYS A 10 9.85 60.22 -28.49
CA LYS A 10 10.94 59.39 -28.98
C LYS A 10 12.11 59.48 -27.98
N ASP A 11 12.68 58.33 -27.66
CA ASP A 11 13.90 58.12 -26.89
C ASP A 11 15.05 59.01 -27.36
N ASP A 12 15.75 59.65 -26.41
CA ASP A 12 17.16 60.08 -26.53
C ASP A 12 17.67 60.52 -25.13
N GLY A 13 18.18 59.57 -24.35
CA GLY A 13 18.85 59.82 -23.07
C GLY A 13 19.57 58.56 -22.57
N PRO A 14 20.74 58.67 -21.92
CA PRO A 14 21.61 57.53 -21.64
C PRO A 14 20.91 56.56 -20.68
N GLU A 15 20.90 55.27 -21.05
CA GLU A 15 20.39 54.17 -20.25
C GLU A 15 20.94 54.23 -18.82
N VAL A 16 20.09 54.66 -17.89
CA VAL A 16 20.33 54.41 -16.46
C VAL A 16 20.00 52.94 -16.23
N SER A 17 21.04 52.10 -16.33
CA SER A 17 20.98 50.71 -15.90
C SER A 17 20.65 50.68 -14.41
N TYR A 18 19.37 50.49 -14.08
CA TYR A 18 18.99 49.98 -12.78
C TYR A 18 19.57 48.59 -12.68
N GLY A 19 20.70 48.48 -11.98
CA GLY A 19 21.36 47.22 -11.70
C GLY A 19 20.33 46.20 -11.24
N SER A 20 20.08 45.21 -12.10
CA SER A 20 19.44 43.98 -11.72
C SER A 20 20.26 43.42 -10.57
N ILE A 21 19.70 43.44 -9.36
CA ILE A 21 20.13 42.51 -8.32
C ILE A 21 19.77 41.13 -8.87
N GLU A 22 20.69 40.54 -9.64
CA GLU A 22 20.70 39.12 -9.91
C GLU A 22 20.87 38.44 -8.55
N GLY A 23 19.73 38.16 -7.91
CA GLY A 23 19.66 37.25 -6.80
C GLY A 23 20.20 35.91 -7.29
N LYS A 24 21.42 35.59 -6.87
CA LYS A 24 22.13 34.34 -7.18
C LYS A 24 21.15 33.14 -7.21
N PRO A 25 21.06 32.37 -8.31
CA PRO A 25 20.25 31.14 -8.39
C PRO A 25 20.73 30.01 -7.45
N ILE A 26 21.80 30.24 -6.68
CA ILE A 26 22.46 29.27 -5.80
C ILE A 26 21.54 28.80 -4.64
N GLN A 27 20.62 29.65 -4.16
CA GLN A 27 19.78 29.30 -3.00
C GLN A 27 18.63 28.34 -3.35
N LYS A 28 18.09 28.40 -4.58
CA LYS A 28 16.98 27.55 -5.01
C LYS A 28 17.41 26.10 -5.23
N SER A 29 18.58 25.88 -5.84
CA SER A 29 19.12 24.52 -6.09
C SER A 29 19.34 23.73 -4.79
N ASN A 30 19.89 24.36 -3.76
CA ASN A 30 20.10 23.71 -2.45
C ASN A 30 18.78 23.36 -1.73
N ARG A 31 17.72 24.17 -1.90
CA ARG A 31 16.41 23.90 -1.31
C ARG A 31 15.70 22.74 -2.02
N VAL A 32 15.81 22.64 -3.35
CA VAL A 32 15.32 21.50 -4.13
C VAL A 32 16.03 20.20 -3.75
N ALA A 33 17.35 20.23 -3.55
CA ALA A 33 18.09 19.05 -3.09
C ALA A 33 17.61 18.57 -1.71
N LYS A 34 17.39 19.49 -0.76
CA LYS A 34 16.80 19.18 0.55
C LYS A 34 15.36 18.64 0.45
N TRP A 35 14.59 19.14 -0.50
CA TRP A 35 13.25 18.63 -0.78
C TRP A 35 13.30 17.17 -1.24
N TYR A 36 14.19 16.82 -2.17
CA TYR A 36 14.39 15.43 -2.57
C TYR A 36 14.93 14.56 -1.43
N ALA A 37 15.78 15.12 -0.56
CA ALA A 37 16.25 14.41 0.64
C ALA A 37 15.09 14.07 1.58
N ASN A 38 14.21 15.04 1.89
CA ASN A 38 13.00 14.78 2.68
C ASN A 38 12.09 13.73 2.03
N MET A 39 11.84 13.85 0.71
CA MET A 39 11.03 12.87 -0.03
C MET A 39 11.64 11.46 0.05
N THR A 40 12.96 11.35 -0.05
CA THR A 40 13.69 10.09 0.12
C THR A 40 13.54 9.55 1.53
N MET A 41 13.64 10.40 2.56
CA MET A 41 13.48 9.99 3.96
C MET A 41 12.06 9.50 4.27
N ILE A 42 11.02 10.16 3.72
CA ILE A 42 9.63 9.72 3.86
C ILE A 42 9.45 8.32 3.25
N ASN A 43 9.94 8.12 2.03
CA ASN A 43 9.89 6.80 1.38
C ASN A 43 10.70 5.75 2.14
N PHE A 44 11.86 6.12 2.70
CA PHE A 44 12.68 5.20 3.47
C PHE A 44 12.02 4.76 4.78
N VAL A 45 11.32 5.67 5.47
CA VAL A 45 10.55 5.31 6.68
C VAL A 45 9.36 4.42 6.33
N GLU A 46 8.63 4.71 5.25
CA GLU A 46 7.56 3.81 4.77
C GLU A 46 8.14 2.42 4.41
N PHE A 47 9.27 2.39 3.71
CA PHE A 47 9.96 1.15 3.38
C PHE A 47 10.31 0.35 4.64
N ALA A 48 10.93 0.97 5.65
CA ALA A 48 11.31 0.29 6.89
C ALA A 48 10.09 -0.23 7.67
N ALA A 49 8.99 0.54 7.71
CA ALA A 49 7.74 0.14 8.35
C ALA A 49 7.12 -1.10 7.68
N GLU A 50 7.06 -1.13 6.35
CA GLU A 50 6.46 -2.24 5.60
C GLU A 50 7.41 -3.45 5.49
N ALA A 51 8.72 -3.22 5.41
CA ALA A 51 9.73 -4.27 5.48
C ALA A 51 9.65 -5.03 6.82
N SER A 52 9.22 -4.37 7.89
CA SER A 52 9.02 -5.03 9.20
C SER A 52 7.96 -6.14 9.17
N ARG A 53 7.07 -6.13 8.18
CA ARG A 53 6.18 -7.26 7.87
C ARG A 53 6.83 -8.24 6.89
N GLY A 54 7.42 -7.73 5.81
CA GLY A 54 7.95 -8.54 4.70
C GLY A 54 9.17 -9.38 5.05
N VAL A 55 10.18 -8.82 5.73
CA VAL A 55 11.46 -9.51 6.03
C VAL A 55 11.26 -10.79 6.84
N VAL A 56 10.35 -10.74 7.80
CA VAL A 56 10.06 -11.88 8.67
C VAL A 56 8.99 -12.80 8.10
N LEU A 57 8.35 -12.44 6.97
CA LEU A 57 7.16 -13.14 6.49
C LEU A 57 7.41 -14.63 6.21
N ALA A 58 8.54 -14.95 5.59
CA ALA A 58 8.92 -16.32 5.26
C ALA A 58 9.43 -17.12 6.48
N THR A 59 9.92 -16.43 7.50
CA THR A 59 10.58 -17.06 8.67
C THR A 59 9.71 -17.07 9.91
N LEU A 60 8.66 -16.25 10.00
CA LEU A 60 7.86 -16.07 11.20
C LEU A 60 7.15 -17.34 11.64
N PHE A 61 6.60 -18.10 10.68
CA PHE A 61 6.00 -19.40 10.98
C PHE A 61 7.03 -20.39 11.52
N LEU A 62 8.20 -20.47 10.86
CA LEU A 62 9.29 -21.35 11.25
C LEU A 62 9.83 -20.98 12.65
N TYR A 63 9.95 -19.69 12.94
CA TYR A 63 10.37 -19.18 14.24
C TYR A 63 9.34 -19.50 15.32
N ALA A 64 8.06 -19.24 15.07
CA ALA A 64 7.01 -19.63 16.00
C ALA A 64 7.05 -21.15 16.26
N LYS A 65 7.29 -21.95 15.21
CA LYS A 65 7.37 -23.42 15.32
C LYS A 65 8.57 -23.88 16.14
N SER A 66 9.74 -23.25 16.00
CA SER A 66 10.93 -23.59 16.80
C SER A 66 10.73 -23.27 18.28
N LEU A 67 9.90 -22.28 18.61
CA LEU A 67 9.50 -21.93 19.98
C LEU A 67 8.33 -22.80 20.53
N GLY A 68 7.95 -23.88 19.84
CA GLY A 68 6.86 -24.77 20.24
C GLY A 68 5.45 -24.30 19.82
N GLY A 69 5.37 -23.30 18.96
CA GLY A 69 4.13 -22.76 18.42
C GLY A 69 3.47 -23.65 17.35
N SER A 70 2.32 -23.20 16.90
CA SER A 70 1.48 -23.88 15.91
C SER A 70 0.90 -22.87 14.91
N LEU A 71 0.06 -23.34 13.98
CA LEU A 71 -0.63 -22.46 13.03
C LEU A 71 -1.46 -21.37 13.73
N SER A 72 -2.01 -21.65 14.93
CA SER A 72 -2.74 -20.64 15.72
C SER A 72 -1.86 -19.50 16.17
N HIS A 73 -0.60 -19.78 16.52
CA HIS A 73 0.37 -18.76 16.87
C HIS A 73 0.71 -17.90 15.65
N MET A 74 0.90 -18.48 14.47
CA MET A 74 1.13 -17.70 13.25
C MET A 74 -0.04 -16.74 12.95
N GLY A 75 -1.27 -17.23 13.02
CA GLY A 75 -2.46 -16.39 12.87
C GLY A 75 -2.51 -15.26 13.91
N LEU A 76 -2.20 -15.57 15.18
CA LEU A 76 -2.13 -14.58 16.26
C LEU A 76 -1.05 -13.53 16.01
N LEU A 77 0.15 -13.93 15.59
CA LEU A 77 1.27 -13.04 15.31
C LEU A 77 0.95 -12.03 14.19
N THR A 78 0.35 -12.52 13.10
CA THR A 78 -0.12 -11.67 11.98
C THR A 78 -1.23 -10.71 12.41
N SER A 79 -2.11 -11.18 13.30
CA SER A 79 -3.23 -10.39 13.83
C SER A 79 -2.73 -9.29 14.77
N LEU A 80 -1.84 -9.61 15.72
CA LEU A 80 -1.28 -8.67 16.69
C LEU A 80 -0.52 -7.52 16.02
N PHE A 81 0.25 -7.81 14.96
CA PHE A 81 0.86 -6.77 14.14
C PHE A 81 -0.20 -5.82 13.58
N SER A 82 -1.29 -6.36 13.05
CA SER A 82 -2.37 -5.57 12.44
C SER A 82 -3.17 -4.78 13.49
N VAL A 83 -3.37 -5.34 14.69
CA VAL A 83 -3.98 -4.63 15.84
C VAL A 83 -3.13 -3.43 16.24
N GLY A 84 -1.82 -3.63 16.46
CA GLY A 84 -0.90 -2.55 16.82
C GLY A 84 -0.96 -1.42 15.79
N ARG A 85 -0.90 -1.78 14.51
CA ARG A 85 -0.94 -0.83 13.38
C ARG A 85 -2.24 -0.04 13.29
N LEU A 86 -3.38 -0.69 13.54
CA LEU A 86 -4.67 -0.01 13.52
C LEU A 86 -4.76 1.04 14.63
N ILE A 87 -4.39 0.66 15.86
CA ILE A 87 -4.41 1.57 17.02
C ILE A 87 -3.51 2.78 16.77
N SER A 88 -2.27 2.53 16.34
CA SER A 88 -1.30 3.59 16.13
C SER A 88 -1.61 4.47 14.93
N SER A 89 -2.28 3.96 13.88
CA SER A 89 -2.67 4.80 12.73
C SER A 89 -3.58 5.96 13.11
N MET A 90 -4.48 5.76 14.07
CA MET A 90 -5.34 6.81 14.62
C MET A 90 -4.53 7.76 15.51
N LEU A 91 -3.69 7.21 16.38
CA LEU A 91 -2.84 7.98 17.28
C LEU A 91 -1.85 8.87 16.53
N PHE A 92 -1.12 8.32 15.56
CA PHE A 92 -0.14 9.06 14.77
C PHE A 92 -0.80 10.06 13.82
N GLY A 93 -1.99 9.77 13.31
CA GLY A 93 -2.81 10.75 12.60
C GLY A 93 -3.09 11.97 13.47
N TRP A 94 -3.60 11.77 14.69
CA TRP A 94 -3.79 12.84 15.66
C TRP A 94 -2.49 13.57 16.03
N MET A 95 -1.38 12.84 16.22
CA MET A 95 -0.09 13.46 16.54
C MET A 95 0.43 14.35 15.40
N CYS A 96 0.09 14.09 14.14
CA CYS A 96 0.50 14.95 13.02
C CYS A 96 -0.19 16.31 13.01
N ASP A 97 -1.37 16.42 13.62
CA ASP A 97 -2.09 17.69 13.75
C ASP A 97 -1.53 18.55 14.89
N HIS A 98 -0.82 17.94 15.85
CA HIS A 98 -0.32 18.61 17.06
C HIS A 98 1.21 18.70 17.16
N TYR A 99 1.94 17.85 16.43
CA TYR A 99 3.39 17.76 16.44
C TYR A 99 3.95 17.75 15.01
N SER A 100 5.27 17.92 14.86
CA SER A 100 5.91 17.88 13.55
C SER A 100 5.99 16.45 12.99
N PHE A 101 5.95 16.30 11.65
CA PHE A 101 6.15 15.02 10.97
C PHE A 101 7.42 14.29 11.44
N ARG A 102 8.54 15.04 11.56
CA ARG A 102 9.82 14.53 12.07
C ARG A 102 9.67 13.90 13.46
N PHE A 103 8.94 14.53 14.37
CA PHE A 103 8.71 13.98 15.71
C PHE A 103 7.94 12.65 15.64
N VAL A 104 6.88 12.60 14.84
CA VAL A 104 6.07 11.38 14.67
C VAL A 104 6.88 10.24 14.04
N TYR A 105 7.75 10.52 13.07
CA TYR A 105 8.66 9.52 12.50
C TYR A 105 9.69 8.99 13.50
N LEU A 106 10.26 9.86 14.34
CA LEU A 106 11.20 9.44 15.38
C LEU A 106 10.53 8.55 16.43
N VAL A 107 9.33 8.90 16.88
CA VAL A 107 8.54 8.10 17.83
C VAL A 107 8.19 6.75 17.22
N SER A 108 7.60 6.73 16.02
CA SER A 108 7.19 5.50 15.34
C SER A 108 8.38 4.55 15.04
N SER A 109 9.49 5.09 14.53
CA SER A 109 10.71 4.31 14.25
C SER A 109 11.36 3.79 15.52
N THR A 110 11.33 4.54 16.63
CA THR A 110 11.85 4.09 17.94
C THR A 110 11.01 2.95 18.50
N ILE A 111 9.68 3.04 18.42
CA ILE A 111 8.79 1.95 18.83
C ILE A 111 9.06 0.70 17.99
N CYS A 112 9.21 0.86 16.67
CA CYS A 112 9.54 -0.24 15.77
C CYS A 112 10.90 -0.88 16.09
N LEU A 113 11.92 -0.05 16.37
CA LEU A 113 13.24 -0.51 16.81
C LEU A 113 13.15 -1.34 18.09
N LEU A 114 12.45 -0.85 19.11
CA LEU A 114 12.25 -1.58 20.37
C LEU A 114 11.52 -2.90 20.14
N GLY A 115 10.48 -2.92 19.31
CA GLY A 115 9.76 -4.14 18.95
C GLY A 115 10.64 -5.17 18.23
N ASN A 116 11.55 -4.72 17.35
CA ASN A 116 12.51 -5.60 16.67
C ASN A 116 13.63 -6.07 17.59
N ILE A 117 14.03 -5.30 18.60
CA ILE A 117 14.93 -5.80 19.66
C ILE A 117 14.22 -6.88 20.48
N VAL A 118 12.94 -6.68 20.86
CA VAL A 118 12.15 -7.70 21.56
C VAL A 118 11.99 -8.97 20.71
N TYR A 119 11.90 -8.85 19.37
CA TYR A 119 11.89 -10.01 18.48
C TYR A 119 13.14 -10.87 18.64
N LEU A 120 14.31 -10.23 18.63
CA LEU A 120 15.60 -10.90 18.74
C LEU A 120 15.79 -11.63 20.08
N LEU A 121 15.13 -11.15 21.13
CA LEU A 121 15.20 -11.71 22.48
C LEU A 121 14.22 -12.86 22.73
N ALA A 122 13.29 -13.14 21.80
CA ALA A 122 12.21 -14.10 22.05
C ALA A 122 12.70 -15.53 22.23
N GLU A 123 13.80 -15.93 21.59
CA GLU A 123 14.36 -17.28 21.75
C GLU A 123 15.06 -17.48 23.11
N GLY A 124 15.82 -16.48 23.56
CA GLY A 124 16.58 -16.55 24.80
C GLY A 124 15.75 -16.38 26.08
N SER A 125 14.45 -16.12 25.97
CA SER A 125 13.59 -15.92 27.14
C SER A 125 13.26 -17.24 27.84
N VAL A 126 13.73 -17.39 29.08
CA VAL A 126 13.55 -18.60 29.92
C VAL A 126 12.07 -18.96 30.16
N THR A 127 11.17 -17.98 30.11
CA THR A 127 9.72 -18.20 30.21
C THR A 127 8.98 -17.37 29.17
N GLY A 128 8.12 -18.01 28.38
CA GLY A 128 7.16 -17.32 27.51
C GLY A 128 7.69 -16.82 26.16
N SER A 129 8.60 -17.51 25.50
CA SER A 129 9.14 -17.14 24.17
C SER A 129 8.08 -16.76 23.13
N LEU A 130 6.99 -17.51 23.05
CA LEU A 130 5.87 -17.21 22.15
C LEU A 130 5.13 -15.92 22.54
N LEU A 131 5.05 -15.61 23.84
CA LEU A 131 4.46 -14.37 24.34
C LEU A 131 5.38 -13.18 24.07
N VAL A 132 6.69 -13.34 24.23
CA VAL A 132 7.68 -12.30 23.88
C VAL A 132 7.64 -12.02 22.37
N LEU A 133 7.59 -13.07 21.54
CA LEU A 133 7.42 -12.93 20.10
C LEU A 133 6.10 -12.24 19.74
N SER A 134 5.02 -12.57 20.43
CA SER A 134 3.71 -11.92 20.28
C SER A 134 3.74 -10.43 20.64
N ALA A 135 4.36 -10.09 21.78
CA ALA A 135 4.56 -8.72 22.20
C ALA A 135 5.40 -7.94 21.18
N SER A 136 6.47 -8.53 20.66
CA SER A 136 7.26 -7.95 19.56
C SER A 136 6.37 -7.62 18.36
N ARG A 137 5.56 -8.55 17.86
CA ARG A 137 4.69 -8.30 16.70
C ARG A 137 3.72 -7.15 16.92
N PHE A 138 3.12 -7.07 18.11
CA PHE A 138 2.25 -5.95 18.46
C PHE A 138 3.01 -4.62 18.45
N ILE A 139 4.18 -4.55 19.11
CA ILE A 139 4.99 -3.33 19.22
C ILE A 139 5.48 -2.87 17.83
N VAL A 140 6.01 -3.79 17.03
CA VAL A 140 6.45 -3.49 15.66
C VAL A 140 5.27 -3.01 14.80
N GLY A 141 4.13 -3.68 14.89
CA GLY A 141 2.90 -3.25 14.21
C GLY A 141 2.47 -1.84 14.62
N PHE A 142 2.53 -1.53 15.92
CA PHE A 142 2.27 -0.20 16.46
C PHE A 142 3.23 0.83 15.86
N GLY A 143 4.54 0.56 15.85
CA GLY A 143 5.53 1.43 15.20
C GLY A 143 5.26 1.65 13.71
N ALA A 144 4.85 0.60 12.98
CA ALA A 144 4.57 0.63 11.54
C ALA A 144 3.24 1.31 11.14
N GLY A 145 2.46 1.86 12.09
CA GLY A 145 1.20 2.56 11.79
C GLY A 145 1.36 3.97 11.23
N ASN A 146 2.55 4.37 10.82
CA ASN A 146 2.87 5.72 10.33
C ASN A 146 2.57 5.92 8.82
N ARG A 147 1.97 4.95 8.13
CA ARG A 147 1.61 5.08 6.71
C ARG A 147 0.75 6.30 6.38
N SER A 148 -0.24 6.60 7.24
CA SER A 148 -1.07 7.81 7.08
C SER A 148 -0.25 9.10 7.19
N VAL A 149 0.77 9.08 8.05
CA VAL A 149 1.74 10.16 8.25
C VAL A 149 2.56 10.38 6.98
N CYS A 150 3.11 9.31 6.40
CA CYS A 150 3.88 9.38 5.14
C CYS A 150 3.05 10.01 4.02
N ARG A 151 1.78 9.60 3.87
CA ARG A 151 0.87 10.17 2.86
C ARG A 151 0.56 11.64 3.12
N ALA A 152 0.34 12.02 4.38
CA ALA A 152 0.07 13.41 4.77
C ALA A 152 1.29 14.29 4.50
N ASP A 153 2.50 13.81 4.79
CA ASP A 153 3.73 14.55 4.60
C ASP A 153 4.08 14.73 3.12
N VAL A 154 3.96 13.67 2.29
CA VAL A 154 4.05 13.80 0.83
C VAL A 154 3.04 14.83 0.31
N ALA A 155 1.81 14.82 0.82
CA ALA A 155 0.78 15.78 0.42
C ALA A 155 1.10 17.21 0.85
N ALA A 156 1.78 17.41 1.99
CA ALA A 156 2.25 18.71 2.48
C ALA A 156 3.48 19.21 1.71
N MET A 157 4.33 18.30 1.23
CA MET A 157 5.52 18.59 0.44
C MET A 157 5.24 18.82 -1.06
N THR A 158 4.05 18.50 -1.55
CA THR A 158 3.72 18.58 -2.99
C THR A 158 2.57 19.54 -3.26
N THR A 159 2.60 20.19 -4.43
CA THR A 159 1.43 20.92 -4.95
C THR A 159 0.37 19.93 -5.44
N ILE A 160 -0.89 20.39 -5.56
CA ILE A 160 -2.02 19.54 -5.97
C ILE A 160 -1.77 18.91 -7.36
N SER A 161 -1.16 19.66 -8.28
CA SER A 161 -0.85 19.23 -9.65
C SER A 161 0.21 18.13 -9.72
N GLN A 162 1.20 18.15 -8.82
CA GLN A 162 2.32 17.19 -8.85
C GLN A 162 2.21 16.06 -7.80
N ARG A 163 1.22 16.08 -6.92
CA ARG A 163 1.08 15.12 -5.79
C ARG A 163 0.94 13.67 -6.23
N LEU A 164 0.14 13.42 -7.27
CA LEU A 164 -0.21 12.06 -7.70
C LEU A 164 1.03 11.19 -8.01
N PRO A 165 2.01 11.66 -8.82
CA PRO A 165 3.27 10.94 -9.02
C PRO A 165 3.99 10.53 -7.73
N TYR A 166 4.11 11.43 -6.75
CA TYR A 166 4.84 11.15 -5.51
C TYR A 166 4.09 10.18 -4.58
N ILE A 167 2.76 10.27 -4.50
CA ILE A 167 1.94 9.28 -3.79
C ILE A 167 2.03 7.90 -4.47
N THR A 168 2.16 7.87 -5.80
CA THR A 168 2.37 6.64 -6.56
C THR A 168 3.72 6.02 -6.24
N ILE A 169 4.80 6.82 -6.21
CA ILE A 169 6.14 6.37 -5.78
C ILE A 169 6.07 5.77 -4.37
N LEU A 170 5.43 6.46 -3.43
CA LEU A 170 5.27 5.97 -2.06
C LEU A 170 4.55 4.60 -2.01
N SER A 171 3.50 4.43 -2.82
CA SER A 171 2.75 3.17 -2.90
C SER A 171 3.58 2.04 -3.55
N THR A 172 4.43 2.36 -4.51
CA THR A 172 5.39 1.41 -5.10
C THR A 172 6.43 0.98 -4.08
N VAL A 173 6.93 1.92 -3.25
CA VAL A 173 7.86 1.62 -2.16
C VAL A 173 7.22 0.71 -1.11
N GLU A 174 5.97 0.97 -0.71
CA GLU A 174 5.18 0.08 0.15
C GLU A 174 5.17 -1.35 -0.41
N PHE A 175 4.85 -1.50 -1.71
CA PHE A 175 4.82 -2.81 -2.35
C PHE A 175 6.19 -3.49 -2.39
N LEU A 176 7.24 -2.78 -2.79
CA LEU A 176 8.60 -3.33 -2.85
C LEU A 176 9.08 -3.79 -1.47
N ALA A 177 8.81 -2.99 -0.44
CA ALA A 177 9.16 -3.29 0.94
C ALA A 177 8.46 -4.55 1.45
N TYR A 178 7.18 -4.73 1.13
CA TYR A 178 6.43 -5.91 1.56
C TYR A 178 6.74 -7.16 0.72
N ALA A 179 6.76 -7.03 -0.61
CA ALA A 179 6.76 -8.15 -1.53
C ALA A 179 8.16 -8.75 -1.76
N LEU A 180 9.21 -7.92 -1.75
CA LEU A 180 10.56 -8.37 -2.10
C LEU A 180 11.45 -8.63 -0.88
N THR A 181 11.16 -8.04 0.26
CA THR A 181 12.01 -8.23 1.44
C THR A 181 11.98 -9.62 2.09
N PRO A 182 10.98 -10.53 1.87
CA PRO A 182 11.11 -11.92 2.31
C PRO A 182 12.41 -12.59 1.82
N GLY A 183 12.92 -12.21 0.64
CA GLY A 183 14.19 -12.69 0.11
C GLY A 183 15.41 -12.28 0.93
N LEU A 184 15.33 -11.24 1.76
CA LEU A 184 16.44 -10.85 2.64
C LEU A 184 16.67 -11.90 3.75
N GLY A 185 15.65 -12.70 4.09
CA GLY A 185 15.78 -13.79 5.04
C GLY A 185 16.79 -14.85 4.60
N SER A 186 16.85 -15.17 3.30
CA SER A 186 17.80 -16.17 2.78
C SER A 186 19.25 -15.71 2.84
N LEU A 187 19.52 -14.41 2.72
CA LEU A 187 20.87 -13.84 2.79
C LEU A 187 21.52 -14.02 4.17
N VAL A 188 20.70 -14.02 5.23
CA VAL A 188 21.17 -14.14 6.62
C VAL A 188 20.87 -15.50 7.24
N ALA A 189 20.25 -16.43 6.50
CA ALA A 189 19.80 -17.71 7.03
C ALA A 189 20.95 -18.60 7.54
N ASN A 190 22.14 -18.51 6.94
CA ASN A 190 23.33 -19.27 7.37
C ASN A 190 24.06 -18.66 8.58
N THR A 191 23.55 -17.56 9.14
CA THR A 191 24.14 -16.95 10.34
C THR A 191 23.90 -17.88 11.53
N ASP A 192 24.94 -18.24 12.26
CA ASP A 192 24.85 -18.97 13.53
C ASP A 192 25.94 -18.45 14.48
N THR A 193 25.68 -17.30 15.10
CA THR A 193 26.67 -16.59 15.93
C THR A 193 26.01 -15.86 17.10
N TYR A 194 26.77 -15.53 18.13
CA TYR A 194 26.29 -14.68 19.22
C TYR A 194 26.78 -13.25 19.04
N VAL A 195 25.84 -12.30 19.01
CA VAL A 195 26.13 -10.86 18.93
C VAL A 195 25.53 -10.19 20.16
N LEU A 196 26.38 -9.58 21.00
CA LEU A 196 25.96 -8.92 22.25
C LEU A 196 25.11 -9.82 23.18
N GLY A 197 25.42 -11.12 23.22
CA GLY A 197 24.69 -12.11 24.03
C GLY A 197 23.40 -12.62 23.40
N ILE A 198 23.02 -12.16 22.21
CA ILE A 198 21.85 -12.62 21.47
C ILE A 198 22.30 -13.64 20.41
N HIS A 199 21.63 -14.79 20.37
CA HIS A 199 21.87 -15.81 19.35
C HIS A 199 21.26 -15.37 18.01
N MET A 200 22.12 -15.06 17.05
CA MET A 200 21.75 -14.79 15.66
C MET A 200 21.77 -16.10 14.89
N ASN A 201 20.57 -16.62 14.63
CA ASN A 201 20.32 -17.80 13.82
C ASN A 201 19.39 -17.46 12.64
N GLN A 202 19.03 -18.48 11.85
CA GLN A 202 18.12 -18.36 10.72
C GLN A 202 16.74 -17.71 11.02
N PHE A 203 16.30 -17.68 12.28
CA PHE A 203 15.01 -17.12 12.71
C PHE A 203 15.13 -15.71 13.27
N THR A 204 16.19 -15.43 14.04
CA THR A 204 16.44 -14.13 14.67
C THR A 204 17.18 -13.17 13.73
N ALA A 205 18.11 -13.64 12.90
CA ALA A 205 18.92 -12.79 12.02
C ALA A 205 18.10 -11.90 11.06
N PRO A 206 16.96 -12.33 10.49
CA PRO A 206 16.08 -11.42 9.74
C PRO A 206 15.60 -10.21 10.57
N GLY A 207 15.40 -10.37 11.87
CA GLY A 207 15.08 -9.27 12.78
C GLY A 207 16.22 -8.26 12.95
N ALA A 208 17.48 -8.68 12.81
CA ALA A 208 18.62 -7.78 12.89
C ALA A 208 18.66 -6.81 11.69
N ILE A 209 18.23 -7.26 10.51
CA ILE A 209 18.04 -6.40 9.33
C ILE A 209 17.05 -5.28 9.66
N LEU A 210 15.93 -5.62 10.33
CA LEU A 210 14.92 -4.63 10.73
C LEU A 210 15.44 -3.66 11.79
N VAL A 211 16.26 -4.12 12.73
CA VAL A 211 16.96 -3.24 13.70
C VAL A 211 17.83 -2.22 12.96
N VAL A 212 18.63 -2.67 11.98
CA VAL A 212 19.48 -1.79 11.18
C VAL A 212 18.64 -0.79 10.39
N LEU A 213 17.58 -1.23 9.71
CA LEU A 213 16.68 -0.33 8.96
C LEU A 213 16.08 0.75 9.86
N ASN A 214 15.60 0.39 11.06
CA ASN A 214 15.02 1.37 11.99
C ASN A 214 16.07 2.34 12.55
N ILE A 215 17.28 1.88 12.85
CA ILE A 215 18.39 2.76 13.27
C ILE A 215 18.72 3.75 12.14
N MET A 216 18.82 3.27 10.90
CA MET A 216 19.03 4.12 9.73
C MET A 216 17.88 5.14 9.56
N SER A 217 16.63 4.74 9.80
CA SER A 217 15.47 5.64 9.72
C SER A 217 15.56 6.75 10.76
N ILE A 218 15.93 6.41 12.00
CA ILE A 218 16.11 7.37 13.09
C ILE A 218 17.25 8.34 12.77
N ILE A 219 18.42 7.83 12.38
CA ILE A 219 19.59 8.64 12.01
C ILE A 219 19.24 9.55 10.82
N GLY A 220 18.60 9.02 9.78
CA GLY A 220 18.13 9.78 8.62
C GLY A 220 17.18 10.91 9.01
N MET A 221 16.19 10.63 9.87
CA MET A 221 15.27 11.65 10.37
C MET A 221 15.94 12.69 11.28
N LEU A 222 17.01 12.33 11.98
CA LEU A 222 17.76 13.26 12.83
C LEU A 222 18.65 14.22 12.02
N PHE A 223 19.33 13.71 11.00
CA PHE A 223 20.40 14.45 10.30
C PHE A 223 20.05 14.89 8.88
N ALA A 224 19.19 14.17 8.16
CA ALA A 224 18.85 14.46 6.76
C ALA A 224 17.50 15.17 6.60
N TYR A 225 16.51 14.90 7.47
CA TYR A 225 15.18 15.50 7.37
C TYR A 225 15.14 16.95 7.89
N ASP A 226 14.84 17.89 6.99
CA ASP A 226 14.73 19.32 7.26
C ASP A 226 13.26 19.77 7.32
N ALA A 227 12.74 20.00 8.53
CA ALA A 227 11.34 20.39 8.75
C ALA A 227 11.00 21.81 8.24
N SER A 228 11.99 22.62 7.84
CA SER A 228 11.76 23.96 7.27
C SER A 228 11.41 23.94 5.78
N VAL A 229 11.57 22.79 5.12
CA VAL A 229 11.29 22.61 3.70
C VAL A 229 9.80 22.50 3.48
N LYS A 230 9.27 23.26 2.54
CA LYS A 230 7.85 23.30 2.19
C LYS A 230 7.65 22.92 0.72
N SER A 231 6.40 22.80 0.29
CA SER A 231 6.06 22.50 -1.11
C SER A 231 6.62 23.49 -2.13
N VAL A 232 6.77 24.77 -1.76
CA VAL A 232 7.36 25.81 -2.62
C VAL A 232 8.85 25.64 -2.90
N ASP A 233 9.54 24.82 -2.10
CA ASP A 233 10.96 24.50 -2.27
C ASP A 233 11.19 23.31 -3.22
N GLY A 234 10.11 22.69 -3.69
CA GLY A 234 10.13 21.54 -4.59
C GLY A 234 10.55 21.89 -6.03
N PRO A 235 10.73 20.87 -6.89
CA PRO A 235 11.06 21.09 -8.30
C PRO A 235 10.00 21.95 -9.00
N GLU A 236 10.46 22.79 -9.94
CA GLU A 236 9.54 23.59 -10.75
C GLU A 236 8.62 22.69 -11.56
N GLU A 237 7.34 23.03 -11.58
CA GLU A 237 6.39 22.37 -12.46
C GLU A 237 6.81 22.62 -13.91
N SER A 238 6.97 21.54 -14.68
CA SER A 238 7.08 21.68 -16.13
C SER A 238 5.84 22.46 -16.59
N GLY A 239 6.06 23.61 -17.26
CA GLY A 239 5.01 24.56 -17.66
C GLY A 239 3.77 23.88 -18.23
N PRO A 240 2.60 24.54 -18.17
CA PRO A 240 1.30 23.91 -18.09
C PRO A 240 1.21 22.75 -19.06
N ARG A 241 1.38 21.51 -18.53
CA ARG A 241 0.84 20.35 -19.23
C ARG A 241 -0.61 20.70 -19.40
N THR A 242 -0.98 21.00 -20.62
CA THR A 242 -2.34 21.28 -21.02
C THR A 242 -3.09 20.00 -20.68
N GLN A 243 -3.61 19.90 -19.46
CA GLN A 243 -4.76 19.05 -19.16
C GLN A 243 -6.00 19.73 -19.79
N ALA A 244 -5.88 20.19 -21.04
CA ALA A 244 -6.99 20.34 -21.95
C ALA A 244 -7.18 18.97 -22.60
N SER A 245 -7.83 18.07 -21.86
CA SER A 245 -8.42 16.78 -22.27
C SER A 245 -8.52 15.96 -20.98
N HIS A 246 -9.49 16.20 -20.08
CA HIS A 246 -10.86 15.68 -20.20
C HIS A 246 -11.80 16.38 -19.19
N ALA A 247 -11.59 17.66 -18.88
CA ALA A 247 -12.50 18.43 -18.02
C ALA A 247 -13.86 18.78 -18.67
N GLN A 248 -14.16 18.19 -19.84
CA GLN A 248 -15.51 18.07 -20.42
C GLN A 248 -16.09 16.66 -20.20
N THR A 249 -15.69 15.95 -19.14
CA THR A 249 -16.46 14.78 -18.70
C THR A 249 -17.63 15.32 -17.89
N GLU A 250 -18.72 15.58 -18.60
CA GLU A 250 -20.09 15.84 -18.15
C GLU A 250 -20.32 15.87 -16.63
N ASN A 251 -20.78 17.03 -16.13
CA ASN A 251 -21.20 17.29 -14.74
C ASN A 251 -22.46 16.48 -14.34
N TYR A 252 -22.41 15.15 -14.40
CA TYR A 252 -23.44 14.31 -13.78
C TYR A 252 -22.86 13.72 -12.51
N SER A 253 -23.20 14.32 -11.37
CA SER A 253 -22.96 13.70 -10.08
C SER A 253 -24.00 12.59 -9.87
N LEU A 254 -23.53 11.35 -9.72
CA LEU A 254 -24.39 10.23 -9.34
C LEU A 254 -25.17 10.58 -8.07
N PRO A 255 -26.42 10.09 -7.91
CA PRO A 255 -27.20 10.33 -6.70
C PRO A 255 -26.48 9.78 -5.45
N ASP A 256 -26.62 10.47 -4.32
CA ASP A 256 -25.95 10.09 -3.07
C ASP A 256 -26.21 8.64 -2.66
N ARG A 257 -27.44 8.16 -2.87
CA ARG A 257 -27.82 6.77 -2.60
C ARG A 257 -26.94 5.77 -3.36
N ILE A 258 -26.68 6.00 -4.63
CA ILE A 258 -25.84 5.12 -5.45
C ILE A 258 -24.39 5.16 -4.97
N ILE A 259 -23.90 6.35 -4.61
CA ILE A 259 -22.56 6.50 -4.03
C ILE A 259 -22.41 5.75 -2.71
N TYR A 260 -23.38 5.84 -1.80
CA TYR A 260 -23.32 5.10 -0.54
C TYR A 260 -23.44 3.58 -0.72
N ILE A 261 -24.26 3.11 -1.66
CA ILE A 261 -24.33 1.68 -2.03
C ILE A 261 -22.97 1.23 -2.58
N GLY A 262 -22.41 1.96 -3.54
CA GLY A 262 -21.11 1.67 -4.09
C GLY A 262 -20.02 1.68 -3.02
N ALA A 263 -20.07 2.65 -2.11
CA ALA A 263 -19.10 2.75 -1.02
C ALA A 263 -19.17 1.53 -0.09
N ALA A 264 -20.37 1.08 0.28
CA ALA A 264 -20.54 -0.14 1.07
C ALA A 264 -19.96 -1.37 0.36
N ILE A 265 -20.18 -1.49 -0.96
CA ILE A 265 -19.64 -2.58 -1.78
C ILE A 265 -18.11 -2.51 -1.81
N TYR A 266 -17.51 -1.37 -2.14
CA TYR A 266 -16.05 -1.24 -2.19
C TYR A 266 -15.37 -1.46 -0.82
N ILE A 267 -16.01 -1.04 0.27
CA ILE A 267 -15.55 -1.34 1.63
C ILE A 267 -15.56 -2.86 1.88
N PHE A 268 -16.63 -3.56 1.48
CA PHE A 268 -16.73 -5.02 1.58
C PHE A 268 -15.69 -5.73 0.69
N LEU A 269 -15.51 -5.28 -0.56
CA LEU A 269 -14.47 -5.80 -1.45
C LEU A 269 -13.08 -5.65 -0.82
N ASN A 270 -12.77 -4.48 -0.26
CA ASN A 270 -11.48 -4.25 0.38
C ASN A 270 -11.28 -5.08 1.65
N PHE A 271 -12.34 -5.27 2.46
CA PHE A 271 -12.33 -6.21 3.58
C PHE A 271 -11.92 -7.60 3.10
N ASN A 272 -12.58 -8.13 2.06
CA ASN A 272 -12.32 -9.46 1.52
C ASN A 272 -10.92 -9.61 0.93
N ALA A 273 -10.50 -8.67 0.07
CA ALA A 273 -9.19 -8.71 -0.57
C ALA A 273 -8.04 -8.69 0.46
N ARG A 274 -8.12 -7.78 1.44
CA ARG A 274 -7.08 -7.64 2.48
C ARG A 274 -7.10 -8.78 3.49
N GLY A 275 -8.28 -9.34 3.75
CA GLY A 275 -8.47 -10.49 4.61
C GLY A 275 -7.91 -11.77 3.99
N MET A 276 -8.22 -12.03 2.71
CA MET A 276 -7.64 -13.15 1.96
C MET A 276 -6.11 -13.06 1.91
N LEU A 277 -5.54 -11.90 1.58
CA LEU A 277 -4.09 -11.71 1.62
C LEU A 277 -3.50 -12.14 2.98
N SER A 278 -4.18 -11.81 4.08
CA SER A 278 -3.71 -12.15 5.43
C SER A 278 -3.91 -13.61 5.85
N VAL A 279 -4.89 -14.30 5.25
CA VAL A 279 -5.01 -15.76 5.35
C VAL A 279 -3.80 -16.41 4.69
N PHE A 280 -3.44 -15.97 3.48
CA PHE A 280 -2.29 -16.48 2.75
C PHE A 280 -0.96 -16.20 3.44
N GLU A 281 -0.80 -15.04 4.07
CA GLU A 281 0.35 -14.77 4.96
C GLU A 281 0.51 -15.82 6.08
N THR A 282 -0.59 -16.44 6.51
CA THR A 282 -0.59 -17.44 7.59
C THR A 282 -0.37 -18.87 7.06
N VAL A 283 -0.97 -19.21 5.92
CA VAL A 283 -0.99 -20.61 5.42
C VAL A 283 0.10 -20.94 4.41
N ASN A 284 0.69 -19.94 3.75
CA ASN A 284 1.59 -20.17 2.62
C ASN A 284 2.86 -20.95 3.02
N ILE A 285 3.57 -20.53 4.07
CA ILE A 285 4.76 -21.26 4.54
C ILE A 285 4.42 -22.67 5.06
N PRO A 286 3.36 -22.88 5.88
CA PRO A 286 2.90 -24.22 6.23
C PRO A 286 2.62 -25.14 5.03
N LEU A 287 1.94 -24.63 3.99
CA LEU A 287 1.67 -25.38 2.76
C LEU A 287 2.95 -25.70 2.00
N PHE A 288 3.86 -24.72 1.90
CA PHE A 288 5.16 -24.91 1.27
C PHE A 288 5.95 -26.05 1.93
N LEU A 289 6.00 -26.09 3.26
CA LEU A 289 6.68 -27.16 4.00
C LEU A 289 5.97 -28.51 3.84
N GLN A 290 4.64 -28.52 3.82
CA GLN A 290 3.86 -29.73 3.59
C GLN A 290 4.13 -30.34 2.21
N VAL A 291 4.20 -29.50 1.17
CA VAL A 291 4.42 -29.93 -0.22
C VAL A 291 5.87 -30.34 -0.47
N THR A 292 6.83 -29.64 0.14
CA THR A 292 8.26 -29.94 -0.05
C THR A 292 8.78 -31.03 0.89
N GLY A 293 8.06 -31.32 1.97
CA GLY A 293 8.47 -32.29 3.00
C GLY A 293 9.70 -31.83 3.81
N LYS A 294 10.06 -30.54 3.73
CA LYS A 294 11.25 -30.01 4.40
C LYS A 294 11.05 -29.89 5.90
N ASP A 295 12.13 -30.17 6.64
CA ASP A 295 12.16 -29.98 8.09
C ASP A 295 12.16 -28.48 8.42
N PRO A 296 11.14 -27.97 9.15
CA PRO A 296 11.04 -26.56 9.54
C PRO A 296 12.24 -26.02 10.34
N SER A 297 13.05 -26.88 10.94
CA SER A 297 14.21 -26.50 11.74
C SER A 297 15.48 -26.25 10.92
N THR A 298 15.47 -26.53 9.62
CA THR A 298 16.67 -26.47 8.77
C THR A 298 16.85 -25.13 8.06
N VAL A 299 18.11 -24.76 7.83
CA VAL A 299 18.48 -23.55 7.06
C VAL A 299 17.94 -23.64 5.63
N ASP A 300 17.99 -24.82 5.03
CA ASP A 300 17.50 -25.06 3.68
C ASP A 300 15.98 -24.84 3.55
N ALA A 301 15.20 -25.09 4.60
CA ALA A 301 13.77 -24.79 4.61
C ALA A 301 13.53 -23.27 4.63
N VAL A 302 14.28 -22.54 5.46
CA VAL A 302 14.23 -21.07 5.55
C VAL A 302 14.61 -20.42 4.23
N VAL A 303 15.72 -20.83 3.62
CA VAL A 303 16.23 -20.28 2.36
C VAL A 303 15.23 -20.49 1.24
N GLU A 304 14.73 -21.71 1.05
CA GLU A 304 13.80 -21.98 -0.04
C GLU A 304 12.42 -21.35 0.15
N ALA A 305 11.89 -21.32 1.39
CA ALA A 305 10.65 -20.61 1.70
C ALA A 305 10.78 -19.10 1.41
N SER A 306 11.90 -18.50 1.81
CA SER A 306 12.21 -17.09 1.56
C SER A 306 12.32 -16.78 0.07
N ASN A 307 13.02 -17.64 -0.68
CA ASN A 307 13.16 -17.50 -2.13
C ASN A 307 11.82 -17.70 -2.85
N PHE A 308 11.02 -18.68 -2.44
CA PHE A 308 9.69 -18.91 -2.99
C PHE A 308 8.82 -17.65 -2.88
N GLN A 309 8.80 -17.03 -1.69
CA GLN A 309 8.02 -15.82 -1.46
C GLN A 309 8.60 -14.59 -2.18
N PHE A 310 9.94 -14.48 -2.27
CA PHE A 310 10.61 -13.45 -3.06
C PHE A 310 10.23 -13.52 -4.54
N TYR A 311 10.24 -14.72 -5.14
CA TYR A 311 9.87 -14.91 -6.54
C TYR A 311 8.40 -14.58 -6.80
N LEU A 312 7.49 -14.95 -5.89
CA LEU A 312 6.10 -14.51 -5.95
C LEU A 312 5.97 -12.99 -5.87
N GLY A 313 6.77 -12.33 -5.02
CA GLY A 313 6.83 -10.88 -4.96
C GLY A 313 7.32 -10.24 -6.26
N LEU A 314 8.36 -10.79 -6.88
CA LEU A 314 8.90 -10.33 -8.16
C LEU A 314 7.88 -10.47 -9.29
N LEU A 315 7.15 -11.57 -9.35
CA LEU A 315 6.02 -11.74 -10.28
C LEU A 315 4.93 -10.69 -10.06
N GLY A 316 4.72 -10.27 -8.81
CA GLY A 316 3.77 -9.19 -8.51
C GLY A 316 4.15 -7.84 -9.11
N LEU A 317 5.43 -7.55 -9.31
CA LEU A 317 5.84 -6.32 -10.02
C LEU A 317 5.37 -6.31 -11.48
N VAL A 318 5.34 -7.48 -12.14
CA VAL A 318 4.81 -7.60 -13.50
C VAL A 318 3.34 -7.17 -13.56
N THR A 319 2.57 -7.51 -12.52
CA THR A 319 1.17 -7.06 -12.39
C THR A 319 1.07 -5.55 -12.27
N TYR A 320 1.92 -4.89 -11.48
CA TYR A 320 1.93 -3.41 -11.40
C TYR A 320 2.28 -2.75 -12.73
N PHE A 321 3.28 -3.26 -13.45
CA PHE A 321 3.60 -2.77 -14.79
C PHE A 321 2.45 -2.99 -15.76
N SER A 322 1.75 -4.12 -15.66
CA SER A 322 0.58 -4.41 -16.49
C SER A 322 -0.58 -3.44 -16.20
N ILE A 323 -0.85 -3.14 -14.92
CA ILE A 323 -1.86 -2.15 -14.53
C ILE A 323 -1.55 -0.79 -15.17
N GLU A 324 -0.31 -0.31 -15.08
CA GLU A 324 0.07 0.99 -15.63
C GLU A 324 0.05 1.00 -17.16
N TYR A 325 0.57 -0.05 -17.81
CA TYR A 325 0.60 -0.17 -19.27
C TYR A 325 -0.80 -0.20 -19.88
N PHE A 326 -1.74 -0.95 -19.29
CA PHE A 326 -3.11 -1.09 -19.79
C PHE A 326 -4.12 -0.17 -19.10
N ARG A 327 -3.68 0.82 -18.32
CA ARG A 327 -4.56 1.70 -17.52
C ARG A 327 -5.61 2.47 -18.33
N ASN A 328 -5.32 2.74 -19.60
CA ASN A 328 -6.22 3.45 -20.51
C ASN A 328 -7.11 2.49 -21.33
N SER A 329 -6.81 1.19 -21.32
CA SER A 329 -7.51 0.16 -22.11
C SER A 329 -8.59 -0.57 -21.32
N ILE A 330 -8.42 -0.69 -20.00
CA ILE A 330 -9.30 -1.46 -19.11
C ILE A 330 -9.80 -0.54 -18.00
N SER A 331 -11.11 -0.56 -17.73
CA SER A 331 -11.68 0.24 -16.64
C SER A 331 -11.27 -0.29 -15.27
N ASP A 332 -11.17 0.60 -14.28
CA ASP A 332 -10.81 0.23 -12.90
C ASP A 332 -11.70 -0.88 -12.33
N ALA A 333 -13.01 -0.84 -12.59
CA ALA A 333 -13.93 -1.86 -12.11
C ALA A 333 -13.67 -3.24 -12.75
N SER A 334 -13.31 -3.27 -14.04
CA SER A 334 -12.94 -4.52 -14.74
C SER A 334 -11.62 -5.08 -14.21
N TRP A 335 -10.65 -4.21 -13.90
CA TRP A 335 -9.43 -4.61 -13.20
C TRP A 335 -9.75 -5.23 -11.85
N VAL A 336 -10.56 -4.58 -11.01
CA VAL A 336 -10.93 -5.14 -9.69
C VAL A 336 -11.64 -6.49 -9.84
N GLN A 337 -12.52 -6.65 -10.83
CA GLN A 337 -13.13 -7.95 -11.15
C GLN A 337 -12.09 -9.01 -11.53
N LEU A 338 -11.15 -8.68 -12.42
CA LEU A 338 -10.05 -9.57 -12.81
C LEU A 338 -9.22 -10.00 -11.58
N GLY A 339 -8.97 -9.06 -10.66
CA GLY A 339 -8.31 -9.35 -9.40
C GLY A 339 -9.05 -10.40 -8.57
N PHE A 340 -10.36 -10.26 -8.39
CA PHE A 340 -11.16 -11.28 -7.67
C PHE A 340 -11.30 -12.60 -8.43
N VAL A 341 -11.36 -12.59 -9.76
CA VAL A 341 -11.34 -13.81 -10.58
C VAL A 341 -10.01 -14.55 -10.40
N SER A 342 -8.89 -13.84 -10.35
CA SER A 342 -7.58 -14.42 -10.06
C SER A 342 -7.52 -15.02 -8.66
N LEU A 343 -8.02 -14.31 -7.64
CA LEU A 343 -8.12 -14.83 -6.27
C LEU A 343 -8.98 -16.10 -6.20
N LEU A 344 -10.12 -16.11 -6.90
CA LEU A 344 -11.01 -17.26 -7.00
C LEU A 344 -10.31 -18.45 -7.63
N ALA A 345 -9.63 -18.25 -8.77
CA ALA A 345 -8.93 -19.30 -9.49
C ALA A 345 -7.82 -19.92 -8.63
N GLY A 346 -7.01 -19.11 -7.95
CA GLY A 346 -5.95 -19.62 -7.08
C GLY A 346 -6.48 -20.43 -5.89
N ASN A 347 -7.55 -19.97 -5.23
CA ASN A 347 -8.19 -20.76 -4.16
C ASN A 347 -8.86 -22.04 -4.70
N ALA A 348 -9.42 -22.02 -5.91
CA ALA A 348 -10.01 -23.20 -6.54
C ALA A 348 -8.96 -24.28 -6.80
N VAL A 349 -7.75 -23.92 -7.24
CA VAL A 349 -6.63 -24.86 -7.40
C VAL A 349 -6.30 -25.56 -6.07
N LEU A 350 -6.27 -24.82 -4.97
CA LEU A 350 -5.98 -25.35 -3.62
C LEU A 350 -7.10 -26.20 -3.03
N VAL A 351 -8.33 -26.08 -3.52
CA VAL A 351 -9.46 -26.93 -3.11
C VAL A 351 -9.53 -28.23 -3.90
N VAL A 352 -9.35 -28.14 -5.23
CA VAL A 352 -9.54 -29.27 -6.15
C VAL A 352 -8.49 -30.36 -5.93
N VAL A 353 -7.27 -29.97 -5.54
CA VAL A 353 -6.17 -30.90 -5.31
C VAL A 353 -6.02 -31.14 -3.80
N PRO A 354 -6.25 -32.37 -3.30
CA PRO A 354 -6.01 -32.70 -1.90
C PRO A 354 -4.57 -32.33 -1.50
N ALA A 355 -4.37 -31.85 -0.28
CA ALA A 355 -3.06 -31.41 0.20
C ALA A 355 -1.97 -32.49 0.09
N THR A 356 -2.34 -33.78 0.08
CA THR A 356 -1.44 -34.93 -0.11
C THR A 356 -0.98 -35.14 -1.55
N GLY A 357 -1.64 -34.53 -2.54
CA GLY A 357 -1.31 -34.62 -3.97
C GLY A 357 -0.90 -33.27 -4.58
N LEU A 358 -0.79 -32.22 -3.78
CA LEU A 358 -0.41 -30.88 -4.24
C LEU A 358 1.08 -30.85 -4.58
N SER A 359 1.41 -30.63 -5.85
CA SER A 359 2.80 -30.47 -6.29
C SER A 359 3.29 -29.03 -6.07
N LEU A 360 4.61 -28.85 -5.97
CA LEU A 360 5.21 -27.52 -5.83
C LEU A 360 4.82 -26.57 -6.99
N GLY A 361 4.69 -27.11 -8.21
CA GLY A 361 4.25 -26.34 -9.37
C GLY A 361 2.79 -25.85 -9.26
N LEU A 362 1.89 -26.70 -8.77
CA LEU A 362 0.49 -26.31 -8.55
C LEU A 362 0.35 -25.31 -7.40
N LEU A 363 1.13 -25.48 -6.32
CA LEU A 363 1.21 -24.50 -5.25
C LEU A 363 1.72 -23.15 -5.79
N ALA A 364 2.79 -23.14 -6.59
CA ALA A 364 3.33 -21.94 -7.20
C ALA A 364 2.31 -21.23 -8.10
N VAL A 365 1.54 -21.97 -8.90
CA VAL A 365 0.46 -21.40 -9.74
C VAL A 365 -0.65 -20.81 -8.89
N ALA A 366 -1.11 -21.53 -7.85
CA ALA A 366 -2.14 -21.03 -6.95
C ALA A 366 -1.71 -19.74 -6.24
N GLU A 367 -0.50 -19.74 -5.67
CA GLU A 367 0.08 -18.58 -4.98
C GLU A 367 0.36 -17.43 -5.95
N MET A 368 0.79 -17.67 -7.18
CA MET A 368 0.94 -16.62 -8.20
C MET A 368 -0.40 -15.93 -8.48
N LEU A 369 -1.47 -16.71 -8.68
CA LEU A 369 -2.81 -16.19 -8.94
C LEU A 369 -3.33 -15.36 -7.77
N VAL A 370 -3.06 -15.78 -6.54
CA VAL A 370 -3.52 -15.07 -5.34
C VAL A 370 -2.61 -13.88 -5.02
N TRP A 371 -1.34 -14.15 -4.76
CA TRP A 371 -0.38 -13.21 -4.18
C TRP A 371 0.20 -12.24 -5.21
N SER A 372 0.55 -12.72 -6.40
CA SER A 372 1.23 -11.93 -7.42
C SER A 372 0.26 -11.18 -8.34
N VAL A 373 -0.95 -11.71 -8.55
CA VAL A 373 -1.94 -11.13 -9.48
C VAL A 373 -3.14 -10.56 -8.72
N GLY A 374 -3.88 -11.41 -8.01
CA GLY A 374 -5.15 -11.05 -7.40
C GLY A 374 -5.05 -9.95 -6.34
N CYS A 375 -4.14 -10.11 -5.37
CA CYS A 375 -3.96 -9.17 -4.28
C CYS A 375 -3.45 -7.79 -4.75
N PRO A 376 -2.40 -7.66 -5.58
CA PRO A 376 -1.96 -6.37 -6.11
C PRO A 376 -3.07 -5.60 -6.84
N ILE A 377 -3.82 -6.27 -7.73
CA ILE A 377 -4.91 -5.63 -8.48
C ILE A 377 -6.01 -5.16 -7.54
N THR A 378 -6.53 -6.05 -6.69
CA THR A 378 -7.66 -5.71 -5.79
C THR A 378 -7.30 -4.64 -4.77
N THR A 379 -6.03 -4.55 -4.36
CA THR A 379 -5.59 -3.56 -3.37
C THR A 379 -5.22 -2.22 -4.00
N ALA A 380 -4.46 -2.19 -5.09
CA ALA A 380 -4.05 -0.95 -5.74
C ALA A 380 -5.19 -0.32 -6.53
N VAL A 381 -5.81 -1.09 -7.44
CA VAL A 381 -6.91 -0.60 -8.29
C VAL A 381 -8.18 -0.43 -7.47
N GLY A 382 -8.41 -1.26 -6.45
CA GLY A 382 -9.59 -1.11 -5.57
C GLY A 382 -9.62 0.22 -4.83
N VAL A 383 -8.47 0.70 -4.32
CA VAL A 383 -8.36 2.04 -3.69
C VAL A 383 -8.62 3.14 -4.71
N ALA A 384 -8.03 3.03 -5.91
CA ALA A 384 -8.19 4.02 -6.97
C ALA A 384 -9.65 4.11 -7.45
N ALA A 385 -10.28 2.96 -7.71
CA ALA A 385 -11.68 2.84 -8.10
C ALA A 385 -12.61 3.45 -7.04
N PHE A 386 -12.36 3.15 -5.76
CA PHE A 386 -13.13 3.71 -4.66
C PHE A 386 -12.97 5.24 -4.55
N SER A 387 -11.75 5.78 -4.71
CA SER A 387 -11.54 7.23 -4.71
C SER A 387 -12.23 7.92 -5.89
N LYS A 388 -12.22 7.30 -7.08
CA LYS A 388 -12.94 7.80 -8.26
C LYS A 388 -14.45 7.79 -8.04
N LEU A 389 -15.01 6.73 -7.45
CA LEU A 389 -16.43 6.65 -7.10
C LEU A 389 -16.86 7.82 -6.21
N LEU A 390 -16.05 8.17 -5.20
CA LEU A 390 -16.36 9.28 -4.30
C LEU A 390 -16.22 10.67 -4.97
N GLY A 391 -15.40 10.79 -6.03
CA GLY A 391 -15.24 12.01 -6.82
C GLY A 391 -14.82 13.23 -5.99
N GLY A 392 -15.35 14.41 -6.30
CA GLY A 392 -15.01 15.66 -5.58
C GLY A 392 -15.61 15.81 -4.18
N ARG A 393 -16.27 14.79 -3.63
CA ARG A 393 -16.98 14.86 -2.34
C ARG A 393 -16.00 14.80 -1.17
N PRO A 394 -16.39 15.23 0.05
CA PRO A 394 -15.60 15.00 1.25
C PRO A 394 -15.33 13.49 1.47
N GLN A 395 -14.14 13.02 1.13
CA GLN A 395 -13.81 11.58 1.13
C GLN A 395 -13.31 11.06 2.48
N GLY A 396 -12.94 11.94 3.41
CA GLY A 396 -12.18 11.58 4.62
C GLY A 396 -12.80 10.43 5.43
N THR A 397 -14.08 10.52 5.78
CA THR A 397 -14.78 9.50 6.56
C THR A 397 -14.89 8.16 5.82
N LEU A 398 -15.25 8.18 4.54
CA LEU A 398 -15.43 6.98 3.74
C LEU A 398 -14.09 6.29 3.41
N MET A 399 -13.03 7.07 3.15
CA MET A 399 -11.65 6.56 3.04
C MET A 399 -11.15 5.99 4.37
N GLY A 400 -11.49 6.63 5.48
CA GLY A 400 -11.22 6.10 6.83
C GLY A 400 -11.89 4.76 7.06
N LEU A 401 -13.19 4.63 6.76
CA LEU A 401 -13.94 3.37 6.88
C LEU A 401 -13.38 2.28 5.96
N PHE A 402 -13.01 2.63 4.73
CA PHE A 402 -12.34 1.72 3.80
C PHE A 402 -11.03 1.19 4.37
N GLY A 403 -10.18 2.07 4.90
CA GLY A 403 -8.92 1.68 5.56
C GLY A 403 -9.13 0.84 6.82
N SER A 404 -10.10 1.20 7.66
CA SER A 404 -10.43 0.45 8.88
C SER A 404 -10.94 -0.95 8.58
N ALA A 405 -11.79 -1.13 7.56
CA ALA A 405 -12.28 -2.44 7.14
C ALA A 405 -11.14 -3.38 6.72
N ALA A 406 -10.14 -2.87 5.99
CA ALA A 406 -8.93 -3.63 5.67
C ALA A 406 -8.12 -4.04 6.91
N SER A 407 -8.04 -3.17 7.91
CA SER A 407 -7.32 -3.49 9.15
C SER A 407 -8.08 -4.54 9.97
N VAL A 408 -9.40 -4.41 10.10
CA VAL A 408 -10.24 -5.40 10.80
C VAL A 408 -10.13 -6.77 10.13
N SER A 409 -10.17 -6.85 8.80
CA SER A 409 -10.03 -8.14 8.11
C SER A 409 -8.67 -8.79 8.38
N ARG A 410 -7.58 -8.00 8.40
CA ARG A 410 -6.22 -8.48 8.74
C ARG A 410 -6.01 -8.82 10.22
N ILE A 411 -6.97 -8.50 11.09
CA ILE A 411 -6.97 -8.90 12.51
C ILE A 411 -7.75 -10.21 12.70
N ILE A 412 -8.84 -10.40 11.95
CA ILE A 412 -9.76 -11.53 12.18
C ILE A 412 -9.42 -12.73 11.28
N LEU A 413 -9.23 -12.50 9.98
CA LEU A 413 -9.14 -13.59 9.00
C LEU A 413 -7.88 -14.47 9.14
N PRO A 414 -6.70 -13.98 9.56
CA PRO A 414 -5.53 -14.83 9.84
C PRO A 414 -5.76 -15.89 10.93
N LEU A 415 -6.78 -15.71 11.78
CA LEU A 415 -7.11 -16.66 12.84
C LEU A 415 -7.97 -17.83 12.33
N VAL A 416 -8.66 -17.65 11.20
CA VAL A 416 -9.59 -18.64 10.63
C VAL A 416 -8.90 -19.97 10.28
N PRO A 417 -7.72 -20.02 9.63
CA PRO A 417 -7.03 -21.28 9.34
C PRO A 417 -6.76 -22.15 10.57
N ALA A 418 -6.48 -21.52 11.70
CA ALA A 418 -6.19 -22.22 12.93
C ALA A 418 -7.44 -22.65 13.72
N ALA A 419 -8.58 -22.03 13.45
CA ALA A 419 -9.86 -22.39 14.05
C ALA A 419 -10.49 -23.64 13.39
N LEU A 420 -9.98 -24.05 12.23
CA LEU A 420 -10.48 -25.15 11.42
C LEU A 420 -9.54 -26.36 11.51
N SER A 421 -10.09 -27.56 11.39
CA SER A 421 -9.33 -28.83 11.46
C SER A 421 -8.50 -29.12 10.21
N ALA A 422 -8.80 -28.45 9.10
CA ALA A 422 -8.11 -28.58 7.82
C ALA A 422 -8.11 -27.23 7.09
N LEU A 423 -7.23 -27.09 6.09
CA LEU A 423 -7.15 -25.88 5.26
C LEU A 423 -8.22 -25.84 4.14
N THR A 424 -8.76 -26.97 3.72
CA THR A 424 -9.77 -27.03 2.64
C THR A 424 -10.99 -26.15 2.90
N PRO A 425 -11.61 -26.12 4.10
CA PRO A 425 -12.72 -25.22 4.38
C PRO A 425 -12.33 -23.74 4.33
N VAL A 426 -11.08 -23.38 4.66
CA VAL A 426 -10.57 -22.00 4.54
C VAL A 426 -10.66 -21.53 3.08
N PHE A 427 -10.20 -22.36 2.16
CA PHE A 427 -10.22 -22.02 0.74
C PHE A 427 -11.66 -21.97 0.18
N TRP A 428 -12.58 -22.80 0.67
CA TRP A 428 -14.00 -22.69 0.32
C TRP A 428 -14.63 -21.38 0.80
N ILE A 429 -14.26 -20.90 2.00
CA ILE A 429 -14.67 -19.58 2.49
C ILE A 429 -14.15 -18.50 1.55
N ASN A 430 -12.86 -18.54 1.19
CA ASN A 430 -12.25 -17.57 0.26
C ASN A 430 -12.93 -17.59 -1.12
N ILE A 431 -13.22 -18.77 -1.68
CA ILE A 431 -13.97 -18.92 -2.94
C ILE A 431 -15.33 -18.25 -2.83
N SER A 432 -16.07 -18.51 -1.74
CA SER A 432 -17.40 -17.94 -1.51
C SER A 432 -17.35 -16.41 -1.44
N LEU A 433 -16.35 -15.85 -0.72
CA LEU A 433 -16.12 -14.40 -0.65
C LEU A 433 -15.73 -13.80 -2.00
N CYS A 434 -14.93 -14.51 -2.82
CA CYS A 434 -14.60 -14.07 -4.17
C CYS A 434 -15.82 -14.05 -5.08
N VAL A 435 -16.63 -15.11 -5.11
CA VAL A 435 -17.86 -15.17 -5.91
C VAL A 435 -18.79 -14.03 -5.53
N LEU A 436 -19.02 -13.83 -4.24
CA LEU A 436 -19.86 -12.74 -3.74
C LEU A 436 -19.32 -11.37 -4.15
N SER A 437 -18.01 -11.17 -4.07
CA SER A 437 -17.33 -9.93 -4.48
C SER A 437 -17.49 -9.65 -5.97
N ILE A 438 -17.32 -10.66 -6.82
CA ILE A 438 -17.50 -10.55 -8.28
C ILE A 438 -18.94 -10.21 -8.61
N VAL A 439 -19.91 -10.91 -8.02
CA VAL A 439 -21.34 -10.72 -8.26
C VAL A 439 -21.78 -9.33 -7.80
N MET A 440 -21.37 -8.89 -6.59
CA MET A 440 -21.71 -7.57 -6.07
C MET A 440 -21.13 -6.44 -6.92
N LEU A 441 -19.87 -6.56 -7.35
CA LEU A 441 -19.24 -5.55 -8.21
C LEU A 441 -19.88 -5.52 -9.59
N TRP A 442 -20.17 -6.68 -10.18
CA TRP A 442 -20.90 -6.76 -11.46
C TRP A 442 -22.29 -6.12 -11.36
N TRP A 443 -23.03 -6.43 -10.31
CA TRP A 443 -24.35 -5.86 -10.06
C TRP A 443 -24.29 -4.34 -9.88
N PHE A 444 -23.33 -3.85 -9.09
CA PHE A 444 -23.13 -2.42 -8.89
C PHE A 444 -22.79 -1.68 -10.19
N ASN A 445 -21.88 -2.22 -11.00
CA ASN A 445 -21.51 -1.61 -12.28
C ASN A 445 -22.72 -1.51 -13.22
N ARG A 446 -23.60 -2.52 -13.22
CA ARG A 446 -24.85 -2.49 -13.98
C ARG A 446 -25.79 -1.40 -13.46
N LEU A 447 -25.99 -1.32 -12.15
CA LEU A 447 -26.82 -0.31 -11.50
C LEU A 447 -26.31 1.12 -11.77
N GLU A 448 -25.00 1.32 -11.68
CA GLU A 448 -24.33 2.59 -11.97
C GLU A 448 -24.57 3.01 -13.42
N ASN A 449 -24.35 2.08 -14.38
CA ASN A 449 -24.56 2.34 -15.80
C ASN A 449 -26.03 2.64 -16.11
N GLU A 450 -26.98 1.87 -15.57
CA GLU A 450 -28.42 2.13 -15.76
C GLU A 450 -28.80 3.52 -15.23
N THR A 451 -28.35 3.88 -14.03
CA THR A 451 -28.61 5.20 -13.44
C THR A 451 -28.00 6.33 -14.28
N ARG A 452 -26.78 6.14 -14.78
CA ARG A 452 -26.11 7.12 -15.64
C ARG A 452 -26.87 7.33 -16.95
N MET A 453 -27.34 6.26 -17.57
CA MET A 453 -28.14 6.35 -18.80
C MET A 453 -29.50 7.03 -18.57
N ASP A 454 -30.13 6.82 -17.42
CA ASP A 454 -31.37 7.50 -17.08
C ASP A 454 -31.17 9.01 -16.86
N LEU A 455 -30.09 9.41 -16.17
CA LEU A 455 -29.73 10.83 -16.02
C LEU A 455 -29.43 11.51 -17.37
N LEU A 456 -28.76 10.80 -18.28
CA LEU A 456 -28.52 11.29 -19.65
C LEU A 456 -29.83 11.50 -20.40
N ARG A 457 -30.75 10.53 -20.35
CA ARG A 457 -32.07 10.64 -20.98
C ARG A 457 -32.90 11.79 -20.41
N ASP A 458 -32.86 12.00 -19.09
CA ASP A 458 -33.59 13.10 -18.46
C ASP A 458 -33.00 14.45 -18.83
N THR A 459 -31.68 14.53 -19.02
CA THR A 459 -31.02 15.75 -19.49
C THR A 459 -31.32 16.03 -20.96
N GLU A 460 -31.29 15.01 -21.83
CA GLU A 460 -31.71 15.13 -23.24
C GLU A 460 -33.18 15.56 -23.36
N LYS A 461 -34.06 15.11 -22.44
CA LYS A 461 -35.45 15.58 -22.39
C LYS A 461 -35.58 17.02 -21.91
N ALA A 462 -34.78 17.42 -20.92
CA ALA A 462 -34.80 18.78 -20.36
C ALA A 462 -34.17 19.82 -21.31
N TYR A 463 -33.15 19.40 -22.06
CA TYR A 463 -32.42 20.20 -23.03
C TYR A 463 -32.28 19.41 -24.34
N PRO A 464 -33.36 19.30 -25.13
CA PRO A 464 -33.29 18.65 -26.43
C PRO A 464 -32.22 19.37 -27.26
N PRO A 465 -31.35 18.63 -27.99
CA PRO A 465 -30.32 19.25 -28.79
C PRO A 465 -30.98 20.29 -29.70
N SER A 466 -30.59 21.55 -29.54
CA SER A 466 -31.10 22.62 -30.39
C SER A 466 -30.79 22.22 -31.83
N VAL A 467 -31.83 22.01 -32.62
CA VAL A 467 -31.69 21.84 -34.06
C VAL A 467 -30.99 23.10 -34.54
N VAL A 468 -29.68 23.01 -34.78
CA VAL A 468 -28.96 24.00 -35.56
C VAL A 468 -29.58 23.88 -36.95
N VAL A 469 -30.64 24.65 -37.16
CA VAL A 469 -31.13 24.95 -38.50
C VAL A 469 -29.95 25.63 -39.16
N ALA A 470 -29.26 24.88 -40.03
CA ALA A 470 -28.35 25.43 -41.00
C ALA A 470 -29.16 26.36 -41.90
N LYS A 471 -29.36 27.60 -41.46
CA LYS A 471 -29.75 28.69 -42.33
C LYS A 471 -28.47 29.19 -42.98
N ASP A 472 -28.56 29.29 -44.30
CA ASP A 472 -27.66 30.02 -45.19
C ASP A 472 -26.48 29.23 -45.76
N ARG A 473 -26.83 28.35 -46.72
CA ARG A 473 -26.16 28.30 -48.01
C ARG A 473 -27.20 28.37 -49.13
N VAL A 474 -27.45 29.58 -49.61
CA VAL A 474 -27.95 29.86 -50.97
C VAL A 474 -26.96 30.80 -51.62
#